data_AF-X1ABZ0-F1
#
_entry.id   AF-X1ABZ0-F1
#
_cell.length_a   1.000
_cell.length_b   1.000
_cell.length_c   1.000
_cell.angle_alpha   90.00
_cell.angle_beta   90.00
_cell.angle_gamma   90.00
#
_symmetry.space_group_name_H-M   'P 1'
#
loop_
_entity.id
_entity.type
_entity.pdbx_description
1 polymer ?
#
loop_
_entity_poly.entity_id
_entity_poly.type
_entity_poly.pdbx_seq_one_letter_code
_entity_poly.pdbx_strand_id
1 'polypeptide(L)' 'MDLDDALEYIDDSELVEITPKSIRIRKIVSAEFLLFKDPTEVGSFLDII' A
#
# COMPACT_ATOMS: atom_id res chain seq x y z
N MET A 1 5.84 -9.74 14.60
CA MET A 1 5.85 -9.77 13.13
C MET A 1 7.19 -9.25 12.74
N ASP A 2 8.08 -10.17 12.43
CA ASP A 2 9.39 -9.84 11.92
C ASP A 2 9.28 -9.52 10.42
N LEU A 3 10.36 -8.98 9.83
CA LEU A 3 10.36 -8.62 8.42
C LEU A 3 10.09 -9.84 7.52
N ASP A 4 10.64 -10.99 7.89
CA ASP A 4 10.51 -12.21 7.10
C ASP A 4 9.06 -12.70 7.06
N ASP A 5 8.32 -12.63 8.18
CA ASP A 5 6.89 -12.95 8.22
C ASP A 5 6.07 -12.01 7.31
N ALA A 6 6.44 -10.73 7.26
CA ALA A 6 5.75 -9.75 6.44
C ALA A 6 6.01 -10.00 4.93
N LEU A 7 7.25 -10.33 4.57
CA LEU A 7 7.64 -10.63 3.19
C LEU A 7 7.05 -11.94 2.67
N GLU A 8 6.77 -12.91 3.55
CA GLU A 8 6.11 -14.16 3.17
C GLU A 8 4.59 -13.97 2.95
N TYR A 9 3.98 -12.96 3.58
CA TYR A 9 2.54 -12.74 3.53
C TYR A 9 2.08 -11.75 2.45
N ILE A 10 2.99 -10.94 1.88
CA ILE A 10 2.64 -9.97 0.83
C ILE A 10 2.42 -10.62 -0.55
N ASP A 11 1.55 -10.00 -1.34
CA ASP A 11 1.29 -10.33 -2.74
C ASP A 11 1.86 -9.24 -3.69
N ASP A 12 1.87 -9.47 -5.00
CA ASP A 12 2.40 -8.54 -6.02
C ASP A 12 1.68 -7.17 -6.04
N SER A 13 0.49 -7.11 -5.45
CA SER A 13 -0.32 -5.90 -5.30
C SER A 13 -0.15 -5.21 -3.94
N GLU A 14 0.79 -5.65 -3.11
CA GLU A 14 1.00 -5.16 -1.75
C GLU A 14 2.47 -4.74 -1.53
N LEU A 15 2.67 -3.85 -0.55
CA LEU A 15 3.97 -3.30 -0.17
C LEU A 15 4.15 -3.38 1.33
N VAL A 16 5.37 -3.69 1.75
CA VAL A 16 5.80 -3.58 3.15
C VAL A 16 6.51 -2.25 3.35
N GLU A 17 5.93 -1.39 4.19
CA GLU A 17 6.59 -0.21 4.70
C GLU A 17 7.38 -0.56 5.97
N ILE A 18 8.68 -0.25 5.95
CA ILE A 18 9.57 -0.51 7.07
C ILE A 18 10.08 0.82 7.62
N THR A 19 9.87 1.03 8.90
CA THR A 19 10.44 2.11 9.70
C THR A 19 11.18 1.52 10.90
N PRO A 20 12.16 2.21 11.50
CA PRO A 20 12.93 1.66 12.62
C PRO A 20 12.09 1.25 13.85
N LYS A 21 10.83 1.70 13.92
CA LYS A 21 9.89 1.41 15.01
C LYS A 21 8.66 0.61 14.57
N SER A 22 8.43 0.38 13.27
CA SER A 22 7.25 -0.35 12.81
C SER A 22 7.38 -0.94 11.40
N ILE A 23 6.70 -2.05 11.19
CA ILE A 23 6.51 -2.73 9.90
C ILE A 23 5.00 -2.72 9.61
N ARG A 24 4.59 -2.29 8.41
CA ARG A 24 3.18 -2.20 7.99
C ARG A 24 3.02 -2.71 6.55
N ILE A 25 1.89 -3.34 6.24
CA ILE A 25 1.56 -3.81 4.88
C ILE A 25 0.48 -2.88 4.29
N ARG A 26 0.66 -2.41 3.06
CA ARG A 26 -0.26 -1.52 2.33
C ARG A 26 -0.51 -2.02 0.91
N LYS A 27 -1.72 -1.81 0.38
CA LYS A 27 -2.05 -2.17 -1.01
C LYS A 27 -1.56 -1.13 -2.00
N ILE A 28 -0.94 -1.58 -3.08
CA ILE A 28 -0.64 -0.76 -4.25
C ILE A 28 -1.96 -0.53 -4.98
N VAL A 29 -2.36 0.73 -5.05
CA VAL A 29 -3.40 1.14 -5.99
C VAL A 29 -2.76 1.20 -7.37
N SER A 30 -3.13 0.26 -8.26
CA SER A 30 -2.61 0.23 -9.63
C SER A 30 -2.89 1.57 -10.33
N ALA A 31 -1.94 2.04 -11.13
CA ALA A 31 -2.09 3.28 -11.89
C ALA A 31 -3.31 3.27 -12.82
N GLU A 32 -3.68 2.09 -13.33
CA GLU A 32 -4.89 1.90 -14.15
C GLU A 32 -6.18 2.13 -13.33
N PHE A 33 -6.17 1.81 -12.04
CA PHE A 33 -7.29 2.09 -11.13
C PHE A 33 -7.40 3.59 -10.82
N LEU A 34 -6.28 4.28 -10.70
CA LEU A 34 -6.25 5.74 -10.47
C LEU A 34 -6.73 6.54 -11.68
N LEU A 35 -6.56 6.01 -12.90
CA LEU A 35 -7.04 6.64 -14.14
C LEU A 35 -8.55 6.54 -14.35
N PHE A 36 -9.22 5.57 -13.70
CA PHE A 36 -10.65 5.31 -13.85
C PHE A 36 -11.53 5.97 -12.78
N LYS A 37 -10.96 6.40 -11.65
CA LYS A 37 -11.70 7.18 -10.65
C LYS A 37 -11.57 8.66 -10.94
N ASP A 38 -12.70 9.36 -10.87
CA ASP A 38 -12.72 10.81 -10.87
C ASP A 38 -11.79 11.36 -9.76
N PRO A 39 -11.00 12.41 -10.02
CA PRO A 39 -10.04 12.97 -9.07
C PRO A 39 -10.66 13.49 -7.77
N THR A 40 -11.99 13.61 -7.71
CA THR A 40 -12.78 13.93 -6.51
C THR A 40 -13.22 12.72 -5.69
N GLU A 41 -13.13 11.50 -6.23
CA GLU A 41 -13.51 10.26 -5.56
C GLU A 41 -12.32 9.46 -5.00
N VAL A 42 -11.12 9.73 -5.51
CA VAL A 42 -9.90 9.40 -4.79
C VAL A 42 -9.80 10.40 -3.66
N GLY A 43 -10.14 9.95 -2.44
CA GLY A 43 -9.77 10.63 -1.20
C GLY A 43 -8.30 11.05 -1.27
N SER A 44 -7.95 12.07 -0.48
CA SER A 44 -6.65 12.72 -0.53
C SER A 44 -5.51 11.71 -0.72
N PHE A 45 -4.44 12.07 -1.46
CA PHE A 45 -3.27 11.19 -1.60
C PHE A 45 -2.71 10.68 -0.25
N LEU A 46 -3.06 11.33 0.88
CA LEU A 46 -2.79 10.88 2.24
C LEU A 46 -3.63 9.68 2.74
N ASP A 47 -4.75 9.35 2.11
CA ASP A 47 -5.60 8.19 2.46
C ASP A 47 -5.09 6.88 1.84
N ILE A 48 -4.15 6.98 0.88
CA ILE A 48 -3.53 5.86 0.15
C ILE A 48 -2.16 5.49 0.77
N ILE A 49 -1.59 6.38 1.60
CA ILE A 49 -0.31 6.20 2.32
C ILE A 49 -0.62 5.81 3.76
#